data_AF-A0A962LFR1-F1
#
_entry.id   AF-A0A962LFR1-F1
#
_cell.length_a   1.000
_cell.length_b   1.000
_cell.length_c   1.000
_cell.angle_alpha   90.00
_cell.angle_beta   90.00
_cell.angle_gamma   90.00
#
_symmetry.space_group_name_H-M   'P 1'
#
loop_
_entity.id
_entity.type
_entity.pdbx_description
1 polymer ?
#
loop_
_entity_poly.entity_id
_entity_poly.type
_entity_poly.pdbx_seq_one_letter_code
_entity_poly.pdbx_strand_id
1 'polypeptide(L)'
;MAEAHFHKVSIERVTPETEHAVRVRFAIPAGLEEQFRFTQGQYLTLKSAVDGQELKRSYSICSAPSEGFLEVAIKRVEGGLFSNYANEHLQAGDVI
;
A
#
# COMPACT_ATOMS: atom_id res chain seq x y z
N MET A 1 1.36 -24.43 -4.77
CA MET A 1 1.92 -23.42 -3.84
C MET A 1 2.07 -22.15 -4.67
N ALA A 2 1.10 -21.24 -4.65
CA ALA A 2 1.19 -20.04 -5.47
C ALA A 2 2.25 -19.11 -4.85
N GLU A 3 3.35 -18.89 -5.54
CA GLU A 3 4.28 -17.81 -5.20
C GLU A 3 3.51 -16.49 -5.32
N ALA A 4 3.40 -15.76 -4.22
CA ALA A 4 2.90 -14.40 -4.26
C ALA A 4 3.90 -13.56 -5.08
N HIS A 5 3.57 -13.29 -6.33
CA HIS A 5 4.35 -12.42 -7.19
C HIS A 5 4.20 -10.98 -6.68
N PHE A 6 5.32 -10.37 -6.29
CA PHE A 6 5.36 -8.97 -5.87
C PHE A 6 5.72 -8.11 -7.08
N HIS A 7 4.91 -7.10 -7.33
CA HIS A 7 5.18 -6.09 -8.34
C HIS A 7 5.61 -4.82 -7.65
N LYS A 8 6.65 -4.17 -8.17
CA LYS A 8 7.04 -2.83 -7.74
C LYS A 8 6.03 -1.83 -8.26
N VAL A 9 5.43 -1.06 -7.37
CA VAL A 9 4.39 -0.08 -7.67
C VAL A 9 4.82 1.26 -7.10
N SER A 10 4.70 2.31 -7.91
CA SER A 10 4.95 3.67 -7.45
C SER A 10 3.76 4.19 -6.65
N ILE A 11 4.03 4.94 -5.60
CA ILE A 11 3.02 5.67 -4.84
C ILE A 11 2.64 6.91 -5.64
N GLU A 12 1.39 6.98 -6.05
CA GLU A 12 0.83 8.16 -6.73
C GLU A 12 0.66 9.31 -5.74
N ARG A 13 0.14 9.00 -4.55
CA ARG A 13 -0.21 10.00 -3.54
C ARG A 13 -0.25 9.41 -2.15
N VAL A 14 0.27 10.16 -1.18
CA VAL A 14 0.06 9.92 0.25
C VAL A 14 -0.77 11.08 0.80
N THR A 15 -1.90 10.78 1.42
CA THR A 15 -2.82 11.77 1.96
C THR A 15 -3.04 11.52 3.45
N PRO A 16 -2.84 12.52 4.33
CA PRO A 16 -3.23 12.40 5.72
C PRO A 16 -4.75 12.17 5.83
N GLU A 17 -5.15 11.11 6.52
CA GLU A 17 -6.56 10.80 6.80
C GLU A 17 -6.93 11.25 8.22
N THR A 18 -6.03 10.99 9.19
CA THR A 18 -6.15 11.43 10.58
C THR A 18 -4.75 11.72 11.14
N GLU A 19 -4.67 12.20 12.38
CA GLU A 19 -3.39 12.36 13.10
C GLU A 19 -2.56 11.06 13.17
N HIS A 20 -3.22 9.90 13.05
CA HIS A 20 -2.59 8.59 13.20
C HIS A 20 -2.80 7.71 11.97
N ALA A 21 -3.20 8.25 10.82
CA ALA A 21 -3.39 7.44 9.63
C ALA A 21 -3.16 8.22 8.35
N VAL A 22 -2.58 7.54 7.37
CA VAL A 22 -2.43 8.02 6.00
C VAL A 22 -3.14 7.09 5.03
N ARG A 23 -3.65 7.66 3.95
CA ARG A 23 -4.09 6.93 2.76
C ARG A 23 -2.99 6.95 1.72
N VAL A 24 -2.67 5.78 1.20
CA VAL A 24 -1.63 5.58 0.18
C VAL A 24 -2.30 5.07 -1.07
N ARG A 25 -2.23 5.87 -2.13
CA ARG A 25 -2.69 5.52 -3.47
C ARG A 25 -1.52 5.04 -4.31
N PHE A 26 -1.71 3.93 -5.02
CA PHE A 26 -0.70 3.35 -5.89
C PHE A 26 -1.02 3.67 -7.36
N ALA A 27 0.01 4.11 -8.09
CA ALA A 27 -0.02 4.24 -9.53
C ALA A 27 0.28 2.88 -10.15
N ILE A 28 -0.77 2.21 -10.63
CA ILE A 28 -0.65 0.89 -11.24
C ILE A 28 0.03 1.02 -12.62
N PRO A 29 1.14 0.31 -12.87
CA PRO A 29 1.80 0.36 -14.17
C PRO A 29 0.87 -0.12 -15.30
N ALA A 30 0.97 0.54 -16.45
CA ALA A 30 0.26 0.13 -17.66
C ALA A 30 0.59 -1.33 -17.99
N GLY A 31 -0.45 -2.17 -18.12
CA GLY A 31 -0.32 -3.62 -18.37
C GLY A 31 -0.42 -4.52 -17.14
N LEU A 32 -0.45 -3.96 -15.91
CA LEU A 32 -0.73 -4.73 -14.69
C LEU A 32 -2.15 -4.55 -14.15
N GLU A 33 -2.95 -3.72 -14.80
CA GLU A 33 -4.33 -3.36 -14.40
C GLU A 33 -5.20 -4.60 -14.11
N GLU A 34 -5.14 -5.63 -14.96
CA GLU A 34 -5.91 -6.86 -14.77
C GLU A 34 -5.47 -7.66 -13.53
N GLN A 35 -4.18 -7.64 -13.21
CA GLN A 35 -3.62 -8.36 -12.05
C GLN A 35 -3.95 -7.65 -10.74
N PHE A 36 -4.14 -6.33 -10.81
CA PHE A 36 -4.53 -5.49 -9.67
C PHE A 36 -6.04 -5.27 -9.57
N ARG A 37 -6.85 -5.91 -10.43
CA ARG A 37 -8.30 -5.96 -10.22
C ARG A 37 -8.61 -6.71 -8.94
N PHE A 38 -9.44 -6.10 -8.12
CA PHE A 38 -9.83 -6.62 -6.82
C PHE A 38 -11.34 -6.62 -6.67
N THR A 39 -11.83 -7.46 -5.76
CA THR A 39 -13.23 -7.44 -5.31
C THR A 39 -13.31 -6.87 -3.90
N GLN A 40 -14.51 -6.42 -3.52
CA GLN A 40 -14.76 -5.88 -2.18
C GLN A 40 -14.35 -6.89 -1.09
N GLY A 41 -13.73 -6.38 -0.02
CA GLY A 41 -13.23 -7.19 1.09
C GLY A 41 -11.83 -7.77 0.90
N GLN A 42 -11.18 -7.54 -0.25
CA GLN A 42 -9.79 -7.93 -0.46
C GLN A 42 -8.79 -6.95 0.16
N TYR A 43 -7.53 -7.39 0.24
CA TYR A 43 -6.41 -6.65 0.81
C TYR A 43 -5.19 -6.77 -0.09
N LEU A 44 -4.28 -5.80 0.00
CA LEU A 44 -2.95 -5.85 -0.61
C LEU A 44 -1.92 -6.25 0.43
N THR A 45 -0.90 -6.99 0.02
CA THR A 45 0.27 -7.23 0.87
C THR A 45 1.41 -6.35 0.38
N LEU A 46 1.74 -5.35 1.19
CA LEU A 46 2.87 -4.47 0.94
C LEU A 46 4.13 -5.12 1.48
N LYS A 47 5.18 -5.08 0.66
CA LYS A 47 6.50 -5.58 1.01
C LYS A 47 7.46 -4.40 0.98
N SER A 48 8.13 -4.12 2.09
CA SER A 48 9.09 -3.02 2.18
C SER A 48 10.27 -3.38 3.07
N ALA A 49 11.41 -2.73 2.85
CA ALA A 49 12.59 -2.85 3.71
C ALA A 49 12.70 -1.59 4.56
N VAL A 50 12.48 -1.72 5.88
CA VAL A 50 12.59 -0.62 6.85
C VAL A 50 13.69 -1.00 7.84
N ASP A 51 14.66 -0.11 8.07
CA ASP A 51 15.80 -0.34 8.97
C ASP A 51 16.57 -1.65 8.69
N GLY A 52 16.71 -2.02 7.42
CA GLY A 52 17.38 -3.26 7.00
C GLY A 52 16.57 -4.54 7.21
N GLN A 53 15.31 -4.43 7.67
CA GLN A 53 14.40 -5.57 7.86
C GLN A 53 13.35 -5.61 6.74
N GLU A 54 13.25 -6.76 6.07
CA GLU A 54 12.17 -7.00 5.11
C GLU A 54 10.87 -7.29 5.85
N LEU A 55 9.88 -6.41 5.66
CA LEU A 55 8.56 -6.49 6.27
C LEU A 55 7.50 -6.73 5.22
N LYS A 56 6.56 -7.64 5.54
CA LYS A 56 5.35 -7.89 4.75
C LYS A 56 4.14 -7.59 5.61
N ARG A 57 3.27 -6.69 5.16
CA ARG A 57 2.08 -6.29 5.89
C ARG A 57 0.88 -6.20 4.95
N SER A 58 -0.24 -6.75 5.40
CA SER A 58 -1.47 -6.75 4.64
C SER A 58 -2.36 -5.59 5.05
N TYR A 59 -2.88 -4.85 4.07
CA TYR A 59 -3.76 -3.70 4.26
C TYR A 59 -5.01 -3.87 3.40
N SER A 60 -6.17 -3.70 4.03
CA SER A 60 -7.45 -3.72 3.32
C SER A 60 -7.51 -2.58 2.31
N ILE A 61 -8.02 -2.89 1.12
CA ILE A 61 -8.22 -1.89 0.07
C ILE A 61 -9.42 -1.04 0.49
N CYS A 62 -9.24 0.28 0.49
CA CYS A 62 -10.27 1.25 0.86
C CYS A 62 -10.87 2.00 -0.34
N SER A 63 -10.38 1.77 -1.56
CA SER A 63 -11.01 2.22 -2.80
C SER A 63 -12.05 1.22 -3.31
N ALA A 64 -13.00 1.68 -4.10
CA ALA A 64 -13.93 0.80 -4.80
C ALA A 64 -13.30 0.27 -6.10
N PRO A 65 -13.59 -0.97 -6.52
CA PRO A 65 -13.09 -1.52 -7.78
C PRO A 65 -13.45 -0.67 -9.01
N SER A 66 -14.55 0.09 -8.94
CA SER A 66 -15.01 0.99 -10.01
C SER A 66 -14.20 2.29 -10.12
N GLU A 67 -13.42 2.65 -9.10
CA GLU A 67 -12.63 3.89 -9.11
C GLU A 67 -11.36 3.80 -9.96
N GLY A 68 -10.93 2.60 -10.34
CA GLY A 68 -9.79 2.39 -11.23
C GLY A 68 -8.42 2.64 -10.59
N PHE A 69 -8.36 2.91 -9.28
CA PHE A 69 -7.12 3.02 -8.52
C PHE A 69 -7.14 2.14 -7.28
N LEU A 70 -5.94 1.77 -6.82
CA LEU A 70 -5.75 1.05 -5.57
C LEU A 70 -5.33 2.01 -4.48
N GLU A 71 -6.06 1.97 -3.38
CA GLU A 71 -5.79 2.79 -2.22
C GLU A 71 -5.95 2.00 -0.94
N VAL A 72 -5.02 2.20 0.01
CA VAL A 72 -5.06 1.57 1.32
C VAL A 72 -4.92 2.62 2.42
N ALA A 73 -5.53 2.36 3.57
CA ALA A 73 -5.34 3.17 4.76
C ALA A 73 -4.37 2.48 5.72
N ILE A 74 -3.34 3.20 6.15
CA ILE A 74 -2.33 2.70 7.08
C ILE A 74 -2.42 3.51 8.37
N LYS A 75 -3.03 2.90 9.38
CA LYS A 75 -3.06 3.44 10.74
C LYS A 75 -1.74 3.16 11.45
N ARG A 76 -1.20 4.18 12.11
CA ARG A 76 -0.06 4.11 13.02
C ARG A 76 -0.36 3.13 14.16
N VAL A 77 0.58 2.24 14.42
CA VAL A 77 0.50 1.27 15.53
C VAL A 77 1.70 1.53 16.41
N GLU A 78 1.49 1.65 17.71
CA GLU A 78 2.57 1.84 18.68
C GLU A 78 3.58 0.68 18.55
N GLY A 79 4.87 1.02 18.41
CA GLY A 79 5.94 0.04 18.13
C GLY A 79 5.93 -0.60 16.73
N GLY A 80 5.00 -0.21 15.84
CA GLY A 80 4.91 -0.75 14.48
C GLY A 80 5.93 -0.16 13.52
N LEU A 81 6.90 -0.96 13.06
CA LEU A 81 7.95 -0.50 12.14
C LEU A 81 7.39 0.13 10.85
N PHE A 82 6.65 -0.65 10.06
CA PHE A 82 6.16 -0.17 8.75
C PHE A 82 5.03 0.87 8.86
N SER A 83 4.13 0.76 9.85
CA SER A 83 3.04 1.74 9.99
C SER A 83 3.54 3.11 10.45
N ASN A 84 4.57 3.17 11.32
CA ASN A 84 5.23 4.42 11.66
C ASN A 84 5.97 4.99 10.45
N TYR A 85 6.77 4.17 9.76
CA TYR A 85 7.45 4.57 8.53
C TYR A 85 6.48 5.14 7.49
N ALA A 86 5.35 4.47 7.27
CA ALA A 86 4.34 4.90 6.32
C ALA A 86 3.70 6.25 6.67
N ASN A 87 3.50 6.54 7.95
CA ASN A 87 2.90 7.82 8.36
C ASN A 87 3.90 8.98 8.38
N GLU A 88 5.21 8.71 8.48
CA GLU A 88 6.23 9.73 8.66
C GLU A 88 7.11 9.96 7.43
N HIS A 89 7.33 8.94 6.61
CA HIS A 89 8.36 8.94 5.56
C HIS A 89 7.83 8.65 4.16
N LEU A 90 6.69 7.96 4.01
CA LEU A 90 6.16 7.69 2.67
C LEU A 90 5.67 8.97 1.99
N GLN A 91 6.04 9.10 0.73
CA GLN A 91 5.66 10.21 -0.13
C GLN A 91 5.32 9.76 -1.54
N ALA A 92 4.69 10.66 -2.30
CA ALA A 92 4.46 10.44 -3.72
C ALA A 92 5.79 10.25 -4.47
N GLY A 93 5.84 9.28 -5.37
CA GLY A 93 7.04 8.90 -6.12
C GLY A 93 7.86 7.76 -5.51
N ASP A 94 7.64 7.42 -4.23
CA ASP A 94 8.27 6.24 -3.63
C ASP A 94 7.80 4.95 -4.31
N VAL A 95 8.60 3.90 -4.26
CA VAL A 95 8.29 2.59 -4.86
C VAL A 95 8.27 1.52 -3.78
N ILE A 96 7.18 0.76 -3.71
CA ILE A 96 6.98 -0.40 -2.83
C ILE A 96 6.85 -1.67 -3.69
#